data_AF-A0A6P6MLQ5-F1
#
_entry.id   AF-A0A6P6MLQ5-F1
#
_cell.length_a   1.000
_cell.length_b   1.000
_cell.length_c   1.000
_cell.angle_alpha   90.00
_cell.angle_beta   90.00
_cell.angle_gamma   90.00
#
_symmetry.space_group_name_H-M   'P 1'
#
loop_
_entity.id
_entity.type
_entity.pdbx_description
1 polymer ?
#
loop_
_entity_poly.entity_id
_entity_poly.type
_entity_poly.pdbx_seq_one_letter_code
_entity_poly.pdbx_strand_id
1 'polypeptide(L)'
;MFTKLFLYFLLLSVFRACSQTAASEDDEYDDVTVNQMLAPKTHETDATQILNNLLKEYDKKLRPDIGVKPTVIDVDIFVNSIGPVSSINM
;
A
#
# COMPACT_ATOMS: atom_id res chain seq x y z
N MET A 1 -34.85 -9.03 -33.69
CA MET A 1 -34.10 -7.78 -33.91
C MET A 1 -33.79 -7.04 -32.60
N PHE A 2 -34.77 -6.85 -31.71
CA PHE A 2 -34.62 -6.11 -30.44
C PHE A 2 -33.62 -6.69 -29.43
N THR A 3 -33.45 -8.01 -29.36
CA THR A 3 -32.52 -8.65 -28.41
C THR A 3 -31.05 -8.33 -28.71
N LYS A 4 -30.69 -8.22 -29.99
CA LYS A 4 -29.34 -7.81 -30.42
C LYS A 4 -29.08 -6.33 -30.14
N LEU A 5 -30.11 -5.49 -30.27
CA LEU A 5 -30.03 -4.06 -29.93
C LEU A 5 -29.86 -3.87 -28.42
N PHE A 6 -30.58 -4.64 -27.61
CA PHE A 6 -30.45 -4.61 -26.16
C PHE A 6 -29.07 -5.09 -25.69
N LEU A 7 -28.54 -6.15 -26.32
CA LEU A 7 -27.19 -6.64 -26.04
C LEU A 7 -26.12 -5.60 -26.40
N TYR A 8 -26.27 -4.91 -27.53
CA TYR A 8 -25.37 -3.83 -27.94
C TYR A 8 -25.43 -2.64 -26.97
N PHE A 9 -26.62 -2.30 -26.47
CA PHE A 9 -26.80 -1.25 -25.46
C PHE A 9 -26.12 -1.60 -24.14
N LEU A 10 -26.23 -2.85 -23.71
CA LEU A 10 -25.56 -3.38 -22.51
C LEU A 10 -24.03 -3.35 -22.67
N LEU A 11 -23.51 -3.73 -23.84
CA LEU A 11 -22.08 -3.67 -24.15
C LEU A 11 -21.55 -2.24 -24.16
N LEU A 12 -22.30 -1.30 -24.76
CA LEU A 12 -21.94 0.12 -24.78
C LEU A 12 -21.98 0.75 -23.38
N SER A 13 -22.91 0.36 -22.51
CA SER A 13 -22.97 0.87 -21.14
C SER A 13 -21.77 0.41 -20.30
N VAL A 14 -21.37 -0.86 -20.46
CA VAL A 14 -20.18 -1.40 -19.78
C VAL A 14 -18.91 -0.73 -20.30
N PHE A 15 -18.80 -0.51 -21.61
CA PHE A 15 -17.65 0.18 -22.20
C PHE A 15 -17.54 1.63 -21.71
N ARG A 16 -18.66 2.37 -21.63
CA ARG A 16 -18.68 3.74 -21.06
C ARG A 16 -18.31 3.80 -19.58
N ALA A 17 -18.67 2.78 -18.80
CA ALA A 17 -18.30 2.71 -17.39
C ALA A 17 -16.79 2.41 -17.23
N CYS A 18 -16.24 1.55 -18.09
CA CYS A 18 -14.83 1.16 -18.06
C CYS A 18 -13.89 2.27 -18.57
N SER A 19 -14.31 3.12 -19.50
CA SER A 19 -13.49 4.24 -19.99
C SER A 19 -13.36 5.40 -19.00
N GLN A 20 -14.26 5.52 -18.01
CA GLN A 20 -14.23 6.62 -17.04
C GLN A 20 -13.15 6.47 -15.96
N THR A 21 -12.51 5.30 -15.86
CA THR A 21 -11.49 5.02 -14.83
C THR A 21 -10.06 5.08 -15.34
N ALA A 22 -9.82 5.59 -16.56
CA ALA A 22 -8.52 5.51 -17.24
C ALA A 22 -7.99 6.87 -17.74
N ALA A 23 -8.34 7.98 -17.10
CA ALA A 23 -7.74 9.29 -17.35
C ALA A 23 -7.27 9.90 -16.02
N SER A 24 -6.15 9.36 -15.52
CA SER A 24 -5.26 10.05 -14.58
C SER A 24 -4.01 10.40 -15.37
N GLU A 25 -3.77 11.69 -15.56
CA GLU A 25 -2.50 12.38 -15.81
C GLU A 25 -2.84 13.73 -16.45
N ASP A 26 -2.97 14.75 -15.61
CA ASP A 26 -2.59 16.13 -15.95
C ASP A 26 -2.21 16.81 -14.63
N ASP A 27 -0.90 17.03 -14.49
CA ASP A 27 -0.27 17.78 -13.42
C ASP A 27 -0.68 19.26 -13.52
N GLU A 28 -1.49 19.75 -12.58
CA GLU A 28 -1.66 21.19 -12.36
C GLU A 28 -1.55 21.50 -10.86
N TYR A 29 -0.43 22.15 -10.51
CA TYR A 29 -0.13 22.67 -9.19
C TYR A 29 -1.03 23.89 -8.92
N ASP A 30 -2.23 23.66 -8.41
CA ASP A 30 -3.08 24.73 -7.89
C ASP A 30 -2.92 24.83 -6.37
N ASP A 31 -2.05 25.74 -5.94
CA ASP A 31 -2.00 26.28 -4.58
C ASP A 31 -3.25 27.13 -4.35
N VAL A 32 -4.34 26.46 -4.01
CA VAL A 32 -5.51 27.12 -3.42
C VAL A 32 -5.67 26.54 -2.04
N THR A 33 -5.34 27.34 -1.02
CA THR A 33 -5.61 27.06 0.38
C THR A 33 -7.11 27.01 0.63
N VAL A 34 -7.76 25.92 0.20
CA VAL A 34 -9.12 25.59 0.58
C VAL A 34 -9.00 25.01 1.98
N ASN A 35 -9.48 25.76 2.97
CA ASN A 35 -9.77 25.22 4.30
C ASN A 35 -10.87 24.17 4.15
N GLN A 36 -10.50 22.98 3.66
CA GLN A 36 -11.36 21.85 3.56
C GLN A 36 -11.48 21.28 4.96
N MET A 37 -12.46 21.84 5.68
CA MET A 37 -13.09 21.28 6.86
C MET A 37 -13.05 19.75 6.73
N LEU A 38 -12.29 19.12 7.63
CA LEU A 38 -12.00 17.68 7.68
C LEU A 38 -13.31 16.89 7.81
N ALA A 39 -14.04 16.73 6.71
CA ALA A 39 -15.05 15.72 6.59
C ALA A 39 -14.31 14.37 6.61
N PRO A 40 -14.60 13.49 7.58
CA PRO A 40 -13.89 12.22 7.69
C PRO A 40 -14.07 11.44 6.39
N LYS A 41 -12.96 11.11 5.72
CA LYS A 41 -12.98 10.22 4.56
C LYS A 41 -13.44 8.86 5.05
N THR A 42 -14.62 8.45 4.61
CA THR A 42 -15.33 7.23 5.05
C THR A 42 -14.71 5.92 4.53
N HIS A 43 -13.42 5.94 4.17
CA HIS A 43 -12.69 4.77 3.67
C HIS A 43 -11.33 4.59 4.37
N GLU A 44 -11.24 5.04 5.62
CA GLU A 44 -10.09 4.78 6.49
C GLU A 44 -10.56 3.86 7.61
N THR A 45 -10.20 2.59 7.53
CA THR A 45 -10.04 1.84 8.78
C THR A 45 -8.93 2.59 9.51
N ASP A 46 -9.26 3.23 10.62
CA ASP A 46 -8.33 4.06 11.38
C ASP A 46 -7.05 3.24 11.61
N ALA A 47 -5.92 3.73 11.08
CA ALA A 47 -4.64 3.03 11.17
C ALA A 47 -4.32 2.63 12.62
N THR A 48 -4.81 3.40 13.59
CA THR A 48 -4.74 3.11 15.02
C THR A 48 -5.42 1.79 15.38
N GLN A 49 -6.61 1.51 14.85
CA GLN A 49 -7.32 0.27 15.10
C GLN A 49 -6.57 -0.94 14.53
N ILE A 50 -5.97 -0.79 13.34
CA ILE A 50 -5.16 -1.83 12.71
C ILE A 50 -3.94 -2.15 13.59
N LEU A 51 -3.18 -1.13 13.98
CA LEU A 51 -2.00 -1.29 14.83
C LEU A 51 -2.34 -1.92 16.18
N ASN A 52 -3.43 -1.48 16.81
CA ASN A 52 -3.90 -2.04 18.07
C ASN A 52 -4.23 -3.53 17.95
N ASN A 53 -4.86 -3.94 16.84
CA ASN A 53 -5.18 -5.35 16.60
C ASN A 53 -3.94 -6.19 16.31
N LEU A 54 -2.93 -5.65 15.62
CA LEU A 54 -1.65 -6.35 15.37
C LEU A 54 -0.85 -6.58 16.66
N LEU A 55 -0.94 -5.66 17.62
CA LEU A 55 -0.21 -5.74 18.89
C LEU A 55 -0.99 -6.49 19.99
N LYS A 56 -2.28 -6.72 19.79
CA LYS A 56 -3.12 -7.47 20.73
C LYS A 56 -2.57 -8.90 20.86
N GLU A 57 -2.27 -9.31 22.09
CA GLU A 57 -1.78 -10.67 22.42
C GLU A 57 -0.44 -11.06 21.76
N TYR A 58 0.31 -10.10 21.20
CA TYR A 58 1.63 -10.34 20.64
C TYR A 58 2.70 -10.52 21.73
N ASP A 59 3.31 -11.71 21.82
CA ASP A 59 4.47 -11.96 22.69
C ASP A 59 5.80 -11.81 21.94
N LYS A 60 6.45 -10.65 22.11
CA LYS A 60 7.75 -10.34 21.49
C LYS A 60 8.93 -11.20 21.97
N LYS A 61 8.76 -12.03 23.00
CA LYS A 61 9.82 -12.93 23.49
C LYS A 61 9.93 -14.20 22.65
N LEU A 62 8.87 -14.55 21.92
CA LEU A 62 8.82 -15.74 21.08
C LEU A 62 9.22 -15.40 19.64
N ARG A 63 10.04 -16.27 19.05
CA ARG A 63 10.33 -16.24 17.62
C ARG A 63 9.10 -16.73 16.82
N PRO A 64 8.88 -16.25 15.59
CA PRO A 64 7.88 -16.82 14.69
C PRO A 64 8.09 -18.32 14.46
N ASP A 65 7.01 -19.08 14.34
CA ASP A 65 7.02 -20.54 14.08
C ASP A 65 7.85 -21.36 15.10
N ILE A 66 7.85 -20.95 16.37
CA ILE A 66 8.57 -21.65 17.45
C ILE A 66 8.17 -23.14 17.51
N GLY A 67 9.17 -24.02 17.46
CA GLY A 67 8.96 -25.47 17.50
C GLY A 67 8.44 -26.11 16.21
N VAL A 68 8.16 -25.33 15.15
CA VAL A 68 7.71 -25.83 13.85
C VAL A 68 8.85 -25.84 12.84
N LYS A 69 9.44 -24.66 12.57
CA LYS A 69 10.53 -24.51 11.61
C LYS A 69 11.46 -23.35 11.98
N PRO A 70 12.70 -23.33 11.48
CA PRO A 70 13.56 -22.17 11.61
C PRO A 70 12.98 -20.95 10.87
N THR A 71 13.15 -19.76 11.46
CA THR A 71 12.87 -18.49 10.77
C THR A 71 14.01 -18.18 9.81
N VAL A 72 13.72 -18.11 8.52
CA VAL A 72 14.69 -17.67 7.50
C VAL A 72 14.74 -16.15 7.52
N ILE A 73 15.94 -15.59 7.57
CA ILE A 73 16.17 -14.14 7.58
C ILE A 73 16.98 -13.80 6.33
N ASP A 74 16.35 -13.04 5.44
CA ASP A 74 17.03 -12.47 4.28
C ASP A 74 17.71 -11.17 4.71
N VAL A 75 19.03 -11.10 4.54
CA VAL A 75 19.86 -9.99 4.99
C VAL A 75 20.39 -9.25 3.77
N ASP A 76 20.25 -7.93 3.78
CA ASP A 76 20.88 -7.01 2.83
C ASP A 76 21.73 -5.99 3.58
N ILE A 77 22.95 -5.75 3.10
CA ILE A 77 23.93 -4.89 3.77
C ILE A 77 24.38 -3.80 2.79
N PHE A 78 24.03 -2.55 3.13
CA PHE A 78 24.51 -1.37 2.43
C PHE A 78 25.61 -0.68 3.25
N VAL A 79 26.85 -0.75 2.76
CA VAL A 79 28.00 -0.09 3.41
C VAL A 79 28.15 1.33 2.89
N ASN A 80 27.88 2.31 3.75
CA ASN A 80 28.06 3.74 3.40
C ASN A 80 29.54 4.11 3.24
N SER A 81 30.37 3.68 4.19
CA SER A 81 31.81 3.94 4.19
C SER A 81 32.52 2.87 5.01
N ILE A 82 33.82 2.68 4.72
CA ILE A 82 34.71 1.84 5.51
C ILE A 82 35.73 2.77 6.16
N GLY A 83 35.87 2.67 7.48
CA GLY A 83 36.86 3.43 8.23
C GLY A 83 38.31 3.03 7.88
N PRO A 84 39.32 3.79 8.33
CA PRO A 84 40.71 3.43 8.12
C PRO A 84 41.02 2.07 8.77
N VAL A 85 41.63 1.17 8.01
CA VAL A 85 41.98 -0.19 8.47
C VAL A 85 43.41 -0.19 9.02
N SER A 86 43.58 -0.67 10.26
CA SER A 86 44.89 -0.79 10.88
C SER A 86 45.63 -2.01 10.36
N SER A 87 46.90 -1.85 9.98
CA SER A 87 47.77 -2.99 9.62
C SER A 87 48.42 -3.66 10.83
N ILE A 88 48.36 -3.04 12.01
CA ILE A 88 49.00 -3.56 13.25
C ILE A 88 47.99 -4.35 14.09
N ASN A 89 46.72 -3.95 14.06
CA ASN A 89 45.65 -4.58 14.84
C ASN A 89 44.65 -5.22 13.87
N MET A 90 44.65 -6.56 13.84
CA MET A 90 43.70 -7.39 13.11
C MET A 90 42.81 -8.15 14.10
#